data_AF-A0A9D2R2Y8-F1
#
_entry.id   AF-A0A9D2R2Y8-F1
#
_cell.length_a   1.000
_cell.length_b   1.000
_cell.length_c   1.000
_cell.angle_alpha   90.00
_cell.angle_beta   90.00
_cell.angle_gamma   90.00
#
_symmetry.space_group_name_H-M   'P 1'
#
loop_
_entity.id
_entity.type
_entity.pdbx_description
1 polymer ?
#
loop_
_entity_poly.entity_id
_entity_poly.type
_entity_poly.pdbx_seq_one_letter_code
_entity_poly.pdbx_strand_id
1 'polypeptide(L)'
;MKVTIYTDGSARGNPDGPGGYGTILHYVDGNGKLHERELSGGYIRTTNNRMELMAVIAGLEALNRPCEVEIVSDSKYVTDAFNKHWIDGWLKKGWKGASGPVKNVDLWKRLLE
;
A
#
# COMPACT_ATOMS: atom_id res chain seq x y z
N MET A 1 -17.08 6.77 -10.34
CA MET A 1 -15.68 7.18 -10.61
C MET A 1 -14.81 6.02 -10.21
N LYS A 2 -13.97 5.52 -11.12
CA LYS A 2 -13.00 4.46 -10.85
C LYS A 2 -11.60 5.06 -10.91
N VAL A 3 -10.79 4.78 -9.90
CA VAL A 3 -9.37 5.20 -9.84
C VAL A 3 -8.51 3.94 -9.89
N THR A 4 -7.51 3.92 -10.75
CA THR A 4 -6.46 2.89 -10.74
C THR A 4 -5.23 3.45 -10.06
N ILE A 5 -4.70 2.73 -9.09
CA ILE A 5 -3.53 3.13 -8.30
C ILE A 5 -2.42 2.13 -8.54
N TYR A 6 -1.32 2.58 -9.15
CA TYR A 6 -0.10 1.81 -9.29
C TYR A 6 0.82 2.11 -8.12
N THR A 7 1.48 1.09 -7.57
CA THR A 7 2.27 1.20 -6.35
C THR A 7 3.58 0.42 -6.47
N ASP A 8 4.66 1.01 -5.97
CA ASP A 8 5.96 0.36 -5.83
C ASP A 8 6.69 0.90 -4.59
N GLY A 9 7.55 0.07 -4.00
CA GLY A 9 8.34 0.42 -2.83
C GLY A 9 9.66 -0.33 -2.79
N SER A 10 10.74 0.38 -2.48
CA SER A 10 12.08 -0.21 -2.40
C SER A 10 12.90 0.34 -1.22
N ALA A 11 13.83 -0.47 -0.73
CA ALA A 11 14.78 -0.11 0.30
C ALA A 11 16.15 -0.71 0.02
N ARG A 12 17.20 0.04 0.36
CA ARG A 12 18.60 -0.41 0.37
C ARG A 12 19.00 -0.66 1.82
N GLY A 13 19.71 -1.77 2.08
CA GLY A 13 20.16 -2.11 3.43
C GLY A 13 19.09 -2.69 4.37
N ASN A 14 17.87 -2.95 3.88
CA ASN A 14 16.71 -3.58 4.54
C ASN A 14 17.00 -4.36 5.86
N PRO A 15 16.78 -3.78 7.07
CA PRO A 15 16.17 -2.48 7.37
C PRO A 15 17.14 -1.29 7.56
N ASP A 16 18.45 -1.52 7.61
CA ASP A 16 19.47 -0.58 8.07
C ASP A 16 19.90 0.47 7.04
N GLY A 17 19.02 0.78 6.08
CA GLY A 17 19.30 1.82 5.10
C GLY A 17 18.05 2.48 4.51
N PRO A 18 18.27 3.40 3.56
CA PRO A 18 17.22 4.25 3.05
C PRO A 18 16.28 3.49 2.13
N GLY A 19 15.03 3.92 2.08
CA GLY A 19 14.05 3.41 1.13
C GLY A 19 13.03 4.47 0.77
N GLY A 20 12.24 4.19 -0.24
CA GLY A 20 11.18 5.07 -0.71
C GLY A 20 10.05 4.31 -1.35
N TYR A 21 8.94 5.00 -1.50
CA TYR A 21 7.76 4.51 -2.19
C TYR A 21 7.37 5.47 -3.31
N GLY A 22 6.69 4.92 -4.31
CA GLY A 22 6.07 5.67 -5.39
C GLY A 22 4.65 5.16 -5.61
N THR A 23 3.72 6.07 -5.89
CA THR A 23 2.38 5.71 -6.32
C THR A 23 1.86 6.66 -7.39
N ILE A 24 1.16 6.11 -8.36
CA ILE A 24 0.56 6.83 -9.48
C ILE A 24 -0.95 6.56 -9.45
N LEU A 25 -1.75 7.61 -9.38
CA LEU A 25 -3.21 7.54 -9.44
C LEU A 25 -3.69 7.97 -10.83
N HIS A 26 -4.47 7.12 -11.47
CA HIS A 26 -5.13 7.38 -12.75
C HIS A 26 -6.63 7.38 -12.59
N TYR A 27 -7.31 8.37 -13.17
CA TYR A 27 -8.75 8.27 -13.39
C TYR A 27 -9.13 8.93 -14.72
N VAL A 28 -10.18 8.42 -15.35
CA VAL A 28 -10.74 8.98 -16.58
C VAL A 28 -12.03 9.72 -16.23
N ASP A 29 -12.15 10.99 -16.61
CA ASP A 29 -13.36 11.78 -16.36
C ASP A 29 -14.48 11.46 -17.35
N GLY A 30 -15.64 12.12 -17.17
CA GLY A 30 -16.81 11.89 -18.02
C GLY A 30 -16.63 12.31 -19.49
N ASN A 31 -15.58 13.09 -19.81
CA ASN A 31 -15.25 13.49 -21.18
C ASN A 31 -14.17 12.57 -21.79
N GLY A 32 -13.77 11.51 -21.10
CA GLY A 32 -12.73 10.60 -21.56
C GLY A 32 -11.30 11.12 -21.34
N LYS A 33 -11.09 12.19 -20.57
CA LYS A 33 -9.75 12.71 -20.28
C LYS A 33 -9.11 11.94 -19.13
N LEU A 34 -7.88 11.47 -19.35
CA LEU A 34 -7.03 10.89 -18.30
C LEU A 34 -6.49 12.00 -17.39
N HIS A 35 -6.64 11.78 -16.09
CA HIS A 35 -6.01 12.58 -15.04
C HIS A 35 -5.03 11.69 -14.29
N GLU A 36 -3.83 12.21 -14.07
CA GLU A 36 -2.73 11.53 -13.41
C GLU A 36 -2.25 12.35 -12.21
N ARG A 37 -1.91 11.65 -11.13
CA ARG A 37 -1.22 12.24 -9.99
C ARG A 37 -0.17 11.27 -9.48
N GLU A 38 1.05 11.77 -9.34
CA GLU A 38 2.18 11.03 -8.76
C GLU A 38 2.43 11.47 -7.32
N LEU A 39 2.77 10.51 -6.45
CA LEU A 39 3.21 10.74 -5.09
C LEU A 39 4.44 9.88 -4.81
N SER A 40 5.40 10.44 -4.08
CA SER A 40 6.57 9.71 -3.63
C SER A 40 7.02 10.21 -2.26
N GLY A 41 7.76 9.38 -1.55
CA GLY A 41 8.34 9.71 -0.26
C GLY A 41 9.51 8.81 0.08
N GLY A 42 10.39 9.30 0.93
CA GLY A 42 11.62 8.61 1.35
C GLY A 42 11.75 8.54 2.85
N TYR A 43 12.39 7.48 3.33
CA TYR A 43 12.68 7.23 4.74
C TYR A 43 14.16 6.87 4.90
N ILE A 44 14.80 7.41 5.94
CA ILE A 44 16.22 7.18 6.23
C ILE A 44 16.51 5.72 6.57
N ARG A 45 15.58 5.05 7.26
CA ARG A 45 15.72 3.66 7.73
C ARG A 45 14.40 2.92 7.60
N THR A 46 14.29 1.98 6.68
CA THR A 46 13.05 1.25 6.38
C THR A 46 13.31 -0.10 5.71
N THR A 47 12.25 -0.86 5.44
CA THR A 47 12.27 -2.15 4.73
C THR A 47 11.51 -2.06 3.41
N ASN A 48 11.76 -3.01 2.49
CA ASN A 48 10.97 -3.13 1.25
C ASN A 48 9.48 -3.24 1.57
N ASN A 49 9.08 -4.20 2.41
CA ASN A 49 7.66 -4.44 2.74
C ASN A 49 6.97 -3.21 3.37
N ARG A 50 7.69 -2.38 4.14
CA ARG A 50 7.11 -1.15 4.68
C ARG A 50 6.89 -0.11 3.58
N MET A 51 7.80 -0.03 2.61
CA MET A 51 7.66 0.90 1.48
C MET A 51 6.57 0.47 0.51
N GLU A 52 6.47 -0.83 0.22
CA GLU A 52 5.37 -1.41 -0.56
C GLU A 52 4.01 -1.10 0.09
N LEU A 53 3.88 -1.27 1.42
CA LEU A 53 2.67 -0.87 2.16
C LEU A 53 2.42 0.63 2.14
N MET A 54 3.46 1.43 2.33
CA MET A 54 3.33 2.89 2.35
C MET A 54 2.87 3.44 0.99
N ALA A 55 3.29 2.83 -0.12
CA ALA A 55 2.84 3.19 -1.46
C ALA A 55 1.31 3.09 -1.58
N VAL A 56 0.73 1.98 -1.10
CA VAL A 56 -0.71 1.73 -1.09
C VAL A 56 -1.44 2.73 -0.21
N ILE A 57 -0.95 2.94 1.01
CA ILE A 57 -1.53 3.88 1.98
C ILE A 57 -1.55 5.30 1.40
N ALA A 58 -0.42 5.78 0.88
CA ALA A 58 -0.31 7.12 0.32
C ALA A 58 -1.27 7.31 -0.88
N GLY A 59 -1.45 6.29 -1.72
CA GLY A 59 -2.40 6.32 -2.82
C GLY A 59 -3.85 6.44 -2.35
N LEU A 60 -4.24 5.64 -1.35
CA LEU A 60 -5.59 5.68 -0.81
C LEU A 60 -5.90 6.96 -0.04
N GLU A 61 -4.97 7.45 0.77
CA GLU A 61 -5.13 8.70 1.53
C GLU A 61 -5.19 9.96 0.64
N ALA A 62 -4.67 9.87 -0.59
CA ALA A 62 -4.77 10.96 -1.55
C ALA A 62 -6.16 11.10 -2.18
N LEU A 63 -7.04 10.11 -2.00
CA LEU A 63 -8.43 10.16 -2.46
C LEU A 63 -9.24 11.08 -1.56
N ASN A 64 -9.92 12.06 -2.16
CA ASN A 64 -10.67 13.09 -1.44
C ASN A 64 -12.16 12.76 -1.26
N ARG A 65 -12.61 11.59 -1.72
CA ARG A 65 -13.99 11.11 -1.63
C ARG A 65 -14.04 9.59 -1.84
N PRO A 66 -15.07 8.90 -1.33
CA PRO A 66 -15.29 7.50 -1.62
C PRO A 66 -15.41 7.24 -3.13
N CYS A 67 -14.70 6.23 -3.62
CA CYS A 67 -14.77 5.79 -5.01
C CYS A 67 -14.38 4.31 -5.14
N GLU A 68 -14.62 3.75 -6.33
CA GLU A 68 -14.10 2.43 -6.67
C GLU A 68 -12.61 2.55 -6.98
N VAL A 69 -11.80 1.67 -6.39
CA VAL A 69 -10.34 1.69 -6.51
C VAL A 69 -9.85 0.33 -6.98
N GLU A 70 -9.03 0.34 -8.02
CA GLU A 70 -8.22 -0.81 -8.44
C GLU A 70 -6.76 -0.53 -8.06
N ILE A 71 -6.16 -1.40 -7.25
CA ILE A 71 -4.77 -1.26 -6.82
C ILE A 71 -3.92 -2.28 -7.56
N VAL A 72 -2.89 -1.81 -8.24
CA VAL A 72 -1.91 -2.62 -8.96
C VAL A 72 -0.57 -2.53 -8.23
N SER A 73 -0.06 -3.67 -7.81
CA SER A 73 1.20 -3.81 -7.07
C SER A 73 1.86 -5.12 -7.45
N ASP A 74 3.19 -5.13 -7.54
CA ASP A 74 4.00 -6.35 -7.69
C ASP A 74 4.37 -6.97 -6.32
N SER A 75 4.09 -6.27 -5.22
CA SER A 75 4.30 -6.76 -3.87
C SER A 75 3.38 -7.94 -3.58
N LYS A 76 3.96 -9.14 -3.52
CA LYS A 76 3.27 -10.33 -3.01
C LYS A 76 2.85 -10.14 -1.56
N TYR A 77 3.61 -9.39 -0.77
CA TYR A 77 3.27 -9.16 0.64
C TYR A 77 1.94 -8.39 0.79
N VAL A 78 1.73 -7.36 -0.03
CA VAL A 78 0.47 -6.61 -0.07
C VAL A 78 -0.61 -7.45 -0.73
N THR A 79 -0.40 -7.92 -1.96
CA THR A 79 -1.43 -8.57 -2.76
C THR A 79 -1.92 -9.87 -2.15
N ASP A 80 -1.03 -10.72 -1.63
CA ASP A 80 -1.45 -11.96 -0.96
C ASP A 80 -2.19 -11.69 0.35
N ALA A 81 -1.86 -10.61 1.07
CA ALA A 81 -2.55 -10.32 2.34
C ALA A 81 -4.06 -10.13 2.15
N PHE A 82 -4.46 -9.55 1.01
CA PHE A 82 -5.86 -9.42 0.59
C PHE A 82 -6.35 -10.66 -0.16
N ASN A 83 -5.67 -11.06 -1.24
CA ASN A 83 -6.13 -12.13 -2.14
C ASN A 83 -6.17 -13.52 -1.48
N LYS A 84 -5.32 -13.75 -0.47
CA LYS A 84 -5.29 -14.99 0.33
C LYS A 84 -5.89 -14.82 1.72
N HIS A 85 -6.59 -13.71 1.97
CA HIS A 85 -7.34 -13.47 3.22
C HIS A 85 -6.49 -13.55 4.50
N TRP A 86 -5.23 -13.09 4.46
CA TRP A 86 -4.39 -13.07 5.67
C TRP A 86 -4.89 -12.03 6.67
N ILE A 87 -5.34 -10.87 6.18
CA ILE A 87 -5.85 -9.77 6.99
C ILE A 87 -7.02 -10.23 7.86
N ASP A 88 -7.96 -11.00 7.30
CA ASP A 88 -9.10 -11.55 8.03
C ASP A 88 -8.64 -12.41 9.21
N GLY A 89 -7.63 -13.25 8.98
CA GLY A 89 -7.01 -14.08 10.01
C GLY A 89 -6.27 -13.25 11.07
N TRP A 90 -5.54 -12.22 10.65
CA TRP A 90 -4.80 -11.33 11.56
C TRP A 90 -5.74 -10.53 12.45
N LEU A 91 -6.82 -9.95 11.90
CA LEU A 91 -7.83 -9.21 12.66
C LEU A 91 -8.50 -10.10 13.71
N LYS A 92 -8.96 -11.31 13.31
CA LYS A 92 -9.59 -12.29 14.23
C LYS A 92 -8.66 -12.72 15.36
N LYS A 93 -7.35 -12.78 15.11
CA LYS A 93 -6.34 -13.22 16.08
C LYS A 93 -5.68 -12.07 16.83
N GLY A 94 -6.16 -10.83 16.67
CA GLY A 94 -5.59 -9.65 17.32
C GLY A 94 -4.14 -9.39 16.91
N TRP A 95 -3.85 -9.46 15.60
CA TRP A 95 -2.53 -9.24 15.00
C TRP A 95 -1.47 -10.29 15.36
N LYS A 96 -1.91 -11.54 15.61
CA LYS A 96 -1.02 -12.70 15.78
C LYS A 96 -1.01 -13.55 14.51
N GLY A 97 0.17 -13.70 13.92
CA GLY A 97 0.44 -14.57 12.77
C GLY A 97 0.81 -15.99 13.20
N ALA A 98 0.99 -16.88 12.22
CA ALA A 98 1.35 -18.28 12.48
C ALA A 98 2.74 -18.45 13.13
N SER A 99 3.68 -17.57 12.78
CA SER A 99 5.08 -17.63 13.24
C SER A 99 5.42 -16.55 14.28
N GLY A 100 4.41 -15.97 14.93
CA GLY A 100 4.58 -14.87 15.89
C GLY A 100 3.76 -13.63 15.52
N PRO A 101 4.04 -12.48 16.15
CA PRO A 101 3.34 -11.23 15.87
C PRO A 101 3.39 -10.88 14.37
N VAL A 102 2.28 -10.37 13.84
CA VAL A 102 2.25 -9.85 12.46
C VAL A 102 3.27 -8.71 12.35
N LYS A 103 3.99 -8.65 11.23
CA LYS A 103 4.93 -7.55 10.97
C LYS A 103 4.18 -6.34 10.44
N ASN A 104 4.70 -5.14 10.69
CA ASN A 104 4.18 -3.87 10.14
C ASN A 104 2.70 -3.58 10.52
N VAL A 105 2.28 -3.99 11.72
CA VAL A 105 0.90 -3.81 12.21
C VAL A 105 0.48 -2.35 12.23
N ASP A 106 1.42 -1.44 12.49
CA ASP A 106 1.20 0.00 12.43
C ASP A 106 0.68 0.45 11.06
N LEU A 107 1.31 -0.02 9.97
CA LEU A 107 0.90 0.31 8.61
C LEU A 107 -0.37 -0.42 8.19
N TRP A 108 -0.53 -1.69 8.58
CA TRP A 108 -1.75 -2.42 8.29
C TRP A 108 -2.97 -1.82 8.96
N LYS A 109 -2.84 -1.34 10.20
CA LYS A 109 -3.93 -0.64 10.87
C LYS A 109 -4.29 0.64 10.14
N ARG A 110 -3.30 1.48 9.81
CA ARG A 110 -3.50 2.71 9.02
C ARG A 110 -4.16 2.45 7.66
N LEU A 111 -3.84 1.32 7.02
CA LEU A 111 -4.43 0.95 5.73
C LEU A 111 -5.91 0.51 5.83
N LEU A 112 -6.32 -0.01 6.99
CA LEU A 112 -7.65 -0.60 7.19
C LEU A 112 -8.63 0.33 7.93
N GLU A 113 -8.15 1.47 8.41
CA GLU A 113 -8.97 2.56 8.98
C GLU A 113 -9.59 3.42 7.86
#